data_AF-A0A323V240-F1
#
_entry.id   AF-A0A323V240-F1
#
_cell.length_a   1.000
_cell.length_b   1.000
_cell.length_c   1.000
_cell.angle_alpha   90.00
_cell.angle_beta   90.00
_cell.angle_gamma   90.00
#
_symmetry.space_group_name_H-M   'P 1'
#
loop_
_entity.id
_entity.type
_entity.pdbx_description
1 polymer ?
#
loop_
_entity_poly.entity_id
_entity_poly.type
_entity_poly.pdbx_seq_one_letter_code
_entity_poly.pdbx_strand_id
1 'polypeptide(L)'
;MAGLLVEADPEWKEGEYVLPAAPAEKGLRAFFVSSASPNRFLIDMETLTVDSDGVVRYVLVVRSPSGAESVTYEGIRCATRERRIYASGRKDGSWSESKNSAWAPIVENSYNRPRAALAGDVFCDGPAPPRDRREVLRRLDGALDFINPVQGRRP
;
A
#
# COMPACT_ATOMS: atom_id res chain seq x y z
N MET A 1 1.87 -9.65 33.96
CA MET A 1 2.20 -8.92 32.72
C MET A 1 1.86 -9.85 31.56
N ALA A 2 0.61 -9.84 31.08
CA ALA A 2 0.19 -10.71 29.98
C ALA A 2 0.55 -10.03 28.65
N GLY A 3 1.32 -10.73 27.82
CA GLY A 3 1.73 -10.26 26.51
C GLY A 3 0.54 -10.20 25.55
N LEU A 4 0.33 -9.04 24.93
CA LEU A 4 -0.44 -8.96 23.68
C LEU A 4 0.50 -9.32 22.53
N LEU A 5 0.67 -10.62 22.29
CA LEU A 5 0.82 -11.08 20.92
C LEU A 5 -0.60 -11.08 20.36
N VAL A 6 -0.89 -10.19 19.42
CA VAL A 6 -2.11 -10.33 18.60
C VAL A 6 -1.86 -11.56 17.74
N GLU A 7 -2.28 -12.73 18.22
CA GLU A 7 -2.35 -13.93 17.40
C GLU A 7 -3.34 -13.68 16.25
N ALA A 8 -2.98 -14.12 15.05
CA ALA A 8 -3.86 -14.03 13.90
C ALA A 8 -5.16 -14.78 14.20
N ASP A 9 -6.29 -14.10 14.12
CA ASP A 9 -7.61 -14.72 14.29
C ASP A 9 -7.75 -15.92 13.33
N PRO A 10 -7.85 -17.16 13.84
CA PRO A 10 -7.90 -18.36 13.02
C PRO A 10 -9.20 -18.49 12.22
N GLU A 11 -10.25 -17.75 12.61
CA GLU A 11 -11.52 -17.71 11.88
C GLU A 11 -11.59 -16.56 10.87
N TRP A 12 -10.55 -15.71 10.82
CA TRP A 12 -10.50 -14.60 9.88
C TRP A 12 -10.60 -15.11 8.44
N LYS A 13 -11.51 -14.49 7.70
CA LYS A 13 -11.66 -14.68 6.26
C LYS A 13 -11.57 -13.32 5.59
N GLU A 14 -10.85 -13.30 4.49
CA GLU A 14 -10.80 -12.13 3.64
C GLU A 14 -12.17 -11.87 3.02
N GLY A 15 -12.59 -10.61 3.03
CA GLY A 15 -13.80 -10.17 2.34
C GLY A 15 -13.66 -10.23 0.83
N GLU A 16 -14.80 -10.16 0.14
CA GLU A 16 -14.82 -10.03 -1.31
C GLU A 16 -14.17 -8.71 -1.75
N TYR A 17 -13.53 -8.74 -2.90
CA TYR A 17 -12.95 -7.55 -3.53
C TYR A 17 -13.33 -7.49 -5.00
N VAL A 18 -13.30 -6.28 -5.54
CA VAL A 18 -13.46 -6.03 -6.98
C VAL A 18 -12.19 -5.40 -7.50
N LEU A 19 -11.80 -5.74 -8.73
CA LEU A 19 -10.69 -5.08 -9.38
C LEU A 19 -11.08 -3.62 -9.66
N PRO A 20 -10.30 -2.63 -9.20
CA PRO A 20 -10.65 -1.23 -9.36
C PRO A 20 -10.51 -0.78 -10.82
N ALA A 21 -10.97 0.43 -11.12
CA ALA A 21 -10.59 1.08 -12.37
C ALA A 21 -9.06 1.25 -12.45
N ALA A 22 -8.52 1.36 -13.66
CA ALA A 22 -7.12 1.71 -13.85
C ALA A 22 -6.81 3.06 -13.17
N PRO A 23 -5.63 3.21 -12.54
CA PRO A 23 -5.29 4.43 -11.83
C PRO A 23 -5.18 5.61 -12.80
N ALA A 24 -5.72 6.76 -12.40
CA ALA A 24 -5.59 8.01 -13.14
C ALA A 24 -4.56 8.93 -12.45
N GLU A 25 -3.75 9.67 -13.22
CA GLU A 25 -2.69 10.54 -12.69
C GLU A 25 -3.15 11.46 -11.54
N LYS A 26 -4.36 12.01 -11.65
CA LYS A 26 -4.94 12.92 -10.63
C LYS A 26 -5.08 12.27 -9.25
N GLY A 27 -5.30 10.97 -9.20
CA GLY A 27 -5.49 10.18 -7.98
C GLY A 27 -4.20 9.69 -7.36
N LEU A 28 -3.09 9.72 -8.12
CA LEU A 28 -1.82 9.22 -7.65
C LEU A 28 -1.20 10.15 -6.61
N ARG A 29 -0.73 9.56 -5.52
CA ARG A 29 0.07 10.22 -4.49
C ARG A 29 1.39 9.50 -4.34
N ALA A 30 2.48 10.24 -4.41
CA ALA A 30 3.81 9.69 -4.20
C ALA A 30 4.04 9.41 -2.72
N PHE A 31 4.84 8.41 -2.43
CA PHE A 31 5.39 8.17 -1.10
C PHE A 31 6.87 7.81 -1.22
N PHE A 32 7.60 8.02 -0.14
CA PHE A 32 9.02 7.73 -0.10
C PHE A 32 9.27 6.30 0.37
N VAL A 33 10.26 5.65 -0.23
CA VAL A 33 10.65 4.28 0.13
C VAL A 33 12.08 4.28 0.67
N SER A 34 13.03 4.80 -0.10
CA SER A 34 14.40 5.06 0.35
C SER A 34 15.14 5.89 -0.70
N SER A 35 16.20 6.59 -0.28
CA SER A 35 17.12 7.29 -1.18
C SER A 35 17.96 6.33 -2.04
N ALA A 36 18.01 5.04 -1.68
CA ALA A 36 18.75 4.01 -2.39
C ALA A 36 18.03 3.48 -3.64
N SER A 37 16.75 3.84 -3.85
CA SER A 37 16.01 3.47 -5.05
C SER A 37 15.79 4.70 -5.94
N PRO A 38 16.09 4.64 -7.24
CA PRO A 38 15.79 5.73 -8.15
C PRO A 38 14.33 5.68 -8.67
N ASN A 39 13.55 4.67 -8.27
CA ASN A 39 12.16 4.52 -8.70
C ASN A 39 11.25 5.51 -7.96
N ARG A 40 10.19 5.96 -8.65
CA ARG A 40 9.10 6.68 -8.01
C ARG A 40 7.98 5.71 -7.66
N PHE A 41 7.50 5.79 -6.43
CA PHE A 41 6.44 4.93 -5.90
C PHE A 41 5.22 5.78 -5.61
N LEU A 42 4.07 5.35 -6.11
CA LEU A 42 2.81 6.05 -5.96
C LEU A 42 1.70 5.07 -5.58
N ILE A 43 0.71 5.55 -4.83
CA ILE A 43 -0.55 4.85 -4.62
C ILE A 43 -1.71 5.66 -5.18
N ASP A 44 -2.73 4.97 -5.69
CA ASP A 44 -3.96 5.61 -6.16
C ASP A 44 -4.94 5.77 -5.00
N MET A 45 -5.17 7.02 -4.60
CA MET A 45 -6.09 7.34 -3.51
C MET A 45 -7.56 7.20 -3.92
N GLU A 46 -7.90 7.29 -5.21
CA GLU A 46 -9.30 7.20 -5.63
C GLU A 46 -9.84 5.77 -5.46
N THR A 47 -8.97 4.77 -5.63
CA THR A 47 -9.31 3.35 -5.57
C THR A 47 -8.95 2.68 -4.24
N LEU A 48 -8.24 3.38 -3.34
CA LEU A 48 -7.86 2.86 -2.03
C LEU A 48 -9.08 2.63 -1.13
N THR A 49 -9.19 1.42 -0.58
CA THR A 49 -10.19 1.04 0.43
C THR A 49 -9.53 0.58 1.72
N VAL A 50 -10.26 0.81 2.82
CA VAL A 50 -10.00 0.18 4.11
C VAL A 50 -11.27 -0.58 4.45
N ASP A 51 -11.23 -1.89 4.31
CA ASP A 51 -12.41 -2.74 4.42
C ASP A 51 -12.57 -3.30 5.84
N SER A 52 -13.77 -3.75 6.18
CA SER A 52 -14.10 -4.23 7.51
C SER A 52 -13.36 -5.51 7.92
N ASP A 53 -12.75 -6.21 6.96
CA ASP A 53 -11.87 -7.35 7.21
C ASP A 53 -10.45 -6.94 7.66
N GLY A 54 -10.18 -5.64 7.77
CA GLY A 54 -8.92 -5.08 8.22
C GLY A 54 -7.84 -5.03 7.13
N VAL A 55 -8.19 -5.28 5.87
CA VAL A 55 -7.28 -5.15 4.73
C VAL A 55 -7.33 -3.73 4.18
N VAL A 56 -6.16 -3.14 4.00
CA VAL A 56 -6.00 -1.93 3.19
C VAL A 56 -5.73 -2.38 1.74
N ARG A 57 -6.69 -2.17 0.84
CA ARG A 57 -6.54 -2.52 -0.58
C ARG A 57 -6.22 -1.27 -1.38
N TYR A 58 -5.22 -1.36 -2.24
CA TYR A 58 -4.67 -0.20 -2.95
C TYR A 58 -4.03 -0.60 -4.28
N VAL A 59 -3.94 0.36 -5.18
CA VAL A 59 -3.11 0.23 -6.40
C VAL A 59 -1.73 0.82 -6.13
N LEU A 60 -0.68 0.04 -6.37
CA LEU A 60 0.71 0.48 -6.36
C LEU A 60 1.17 0.74 -7.79
N VAL A 61 1.73 1.92 -8.02
CA VAL A 61 2.38 2.30 -9.27
C VAL A 61 3.86 2.53 -9.00
N VAL A 62 4.71 1.82 -9.74
CA VAL A 62 6.17 1.97 -9.68
C VAL A 62 6.68 2.42 -11.04
N ARG A 63 7.36 3.57 -11.07
CA ARG A 63 7.95 4.15 -12.29
C ARG A 63 9.46 4.17 -12.19
N SER A 64 10.14 3.55 -13.14
CA SER A 64 11.60 3.61 -13.23
C SER A 64 12.05 4.85 -14.01
N PRO A 65 13.30 5.33 -13.78
CA PRO A 65 13.89 6.37 -14.62
C PRO A 65 13.99 5.99 -16.10
N SER A 66 14.06 4.70 -16.41
CA SER A 66 14.10 4.17 -17.78
C SER A 66 12.74 4.17 -18.49
N GLY A 67 11.67 4.66 -17.84
CA GLY A 67 10.33 4.74 -18.41
C GLY A 67 9.51 3.45 -18.30
N ALA A 68 9.98 2.45 -17.53
CA ALA A 68 9.17 1.29 -17.21
C ALA A 68 8.16 1.63 -16.13
N GLU A 69 6.93 1.15 -16.28
CA GLU A 69 5.87 1.29 -15.29
C GLU A 69 5.33 -0.10 -14.92
N SER A 70 5.21 -0.33 -13.62
CA SER A 70 4.55 -1.50 -13.05
C SER A 70 3.35 -1.03 -12.25
N VAL A 71 2.19 -1.63 -12.49
CA VAL A 71 0.95 -1.36 -11.78
C VAL A 71 0.45 -2.65 -11.15
N THR A 72 0.15 -2.65 -9.87
CA THR A 72 -0.37 -3.81 -9.13
C THR A 72 -1.52 -3.40 -8.23
N TYR A 73 -2.55 -4.25 -8.13
CA TYR A 73 -3.59 -4.13 -7.12
C TYR A 73 -3.27 -5.10 -5.98
N GLU A 74 -3.17 -4.56 -4.77
CA GLU A 74 -2.58 -5.22 -3.61
C GLU A 74 -3.39 -5.01 -2.35
N GLY A 75 -3.19 -5.88 -1.37
CA GLY A 75 -3.74 -5.77 -0.03
C GLY A 75 -2.63 -5.86 1.01
N ILE A 76 -2.70 -5.02 2.04
CA ILE A 76 -1.88 -5.15 3.25
C ILE A 76 -2.80 -5.44 4.43
N ARG A 77 -2.46 -6.46 5.22
CA ARG A 77 -3.14 -6.83 6.46
C ARG A 77 -2.25 -6.48 7.64
N CYS A 78 -2.60 -5.40 8.34
CA CYS A 78 -1.78 -4.87 9.44
C CYS A 78 -1.65 -5.87 10.61
N ALA A 79 -2.71 -6.61 10.92
CA ALA A 79 -2.73 -7.58 12.01
C ALA A 79 -1.62 -8.64 11.92
N THR A 80 -1.25 -9.06 10.71
CA THR A 80 -0.20 -10.08 10.47
C THR A 80 1.03 -9.55 9.74
N ARG A 81 1.04 -8.28 9.34
CA ARG A 81 2.08 -7.67 8.48
C ARG A 81 2.33 -8.47 7.21
N GLU A 82 1.25 -8.90 6.57
CA GLU A 82 1.27 -9.63 5.32
C GLU A 82 0.78 -8.78 4.17
N ARG A 83 1.21 -9.15 2.98
CA ARG A 83 0.78 -8.56 1.71
C ARG A 83 0.23 -9.62 0.77
N ARG A 84 -0.78 -9.25 -0.01
CA ARG A 84 -1.34 -10.04 -1.09
C ARG A 84 -1.32 -9.22 -2.38
N ILE A 85 -1.05 -9.86 -3.51
CA ILE A 85 -1.14 -9.24 -4.83
C ILE A 85 -2.32 -9.89 -5.54
N TYR A 86 -3.33 -9.09 -5.86
CA TYR A 86 -4.56 -9.58 -6.51
C TYR A 86 -4.38 -9.61 -8.01
N ALA A 87 -3.83 -8.55 -8.59
CA ALA A 87 -3.67 -8.43 -10.04
C ALA A 87 -2.52 -7.52 -10.43
N SER A 88 -2.04 -7.69 -11.67
CA SER A 88 -1.12 -6.78 -12.35
C SER A 88 -1.86 -6.03 -13.46
N GLY A 89 -1.65 -4.73 -13.53
CA GLY A 89 -2.23 -3.86 -14.55
C GLY A 89 -1.52 -4.02 -15.89
N ARG A 90 -2.27 -3.88 -16.98
CA ARG A 90 -1.76 -3.85 -18.35
C ARG A 90 -1.79 -2.42 -18.89
N LYS A 91 -1.04 -2.18 -19.97
CA LYS A 91 -0.96 -0.86 -20.63
C LYS A 91 -2.30 -0.36 -21.19
N ASP A 92 -3.23 -1.27 -21.49
CA ASP A 92 -4.59 -0.95 -21.94
C ASP A 92 -5.56 -0.62 -20.79
N GLY A 93 -5.06 -0.63 -19.54
CA GLY A 93 -5.86 -0.38 -18.33
C GLY A 93 -6.61 -1.61 -17.82
N SER A 94 -6.52 -2.76 -18.50
CA SER A 94 -7.11 -4.00 -18.01
C SER A 94 -6.23 -4.67 -16.94
N TRP A 95 -6.85 -5.56 -16.17
CA TRP A 95 -6.15 -6.34 -15.15
C TRP A 95 -5.84 -7.76 -15.62
N SER A 96 -4.68 -8.25 -15.22
CA SER A 96 -4.35 -9.67 -15.26
C SER A 96 -4.32 -10.19 -13.83
N GLU A 97 -5.29 -11.03 -13.47
CA GLU A 97 -5.34 -11.62 -12.14
C GLU A 97 -4.10 -12.47 -11.83
N SER A 98 -3.69 -12.42 -10.57
CA SER A 98 -2.53 -13.16 -10.08
C SER A 98 -2.90 -14.63 -9.89
N LYS A 99 -2.30 -15.50 -10.71
CA LYS A 99 -2.54 -16.95 -10.65
C LYS A 99 -2.32 -17.55 -9.25
N ASN A 100 -1.33 -17.02 -8.52
CA ASN A 100 -0.99 -17.43 -7.16
C ASN A 100 -1.17 -16.26 -6.19
N SER A 101 -2.39 -15.73 -6.10
CA SER A 101 -2.72 -14.66 -5.16
C SER A 101 -2.84 -15.21 -3.74
N ALA A 102 -1.71 -15.25 -3.02
CA ALA A 102 -1.64 -15.69 -1.63
C ALA A 102 -1.10 -14.57 -0.72
N TRP A 103 -1.56 -14.56 0.52
CA TRP A 103 -0.94 -13.78 1.59
C TRP A 103 0.49 -14.26 1.83
N ALA A 104 1.41 -13.31 1.95
CA ALA A 104 2.79 -13.61 2.30
C ALA A 104 3.36 -12.51 3.21
N PRO A 105 4.30 -12.86 4.09
CA PRO A 105 4.91 -11.88 5.00
C PRO A 105 5.65 -10.79 4.24
N ILE A 106 5.57 -9.57 4.76
CA ILE A 106 6.41 -8.45 4.30
C ILE A 106 7.81 -8.64 4.91
N VAL A 107 8.69 -9.30 4.15
CA VAL A 107 10.08 -9.54 4.53
C VAL A 107 11.01 -8.48 3.96
N GLU A 108 12.14 -8.20 4.63
CA GLU A 108 13.12 -7.20 4.21
C GLU A 108 13.84 -7.62 2.92
N ASN A 109 13.41 -7.05 1.79
CA ASN A 109 14.10 -7.16 0.50
C ASN A 109 13.65 -6.03 -0.44
N SER A 110 14.39 -5.83 -1.54
CA SER A 110 14.13 -4.75 -2.50
C SER A 110 12.72 -4.74 -3.08
N TYR A 111 12.10 -5.91 -3.27
CA TYR A 111 10.75 -6.03 -3.81
C TYR A 111 9.68 -5.59 -2.80
N ASN A 112 9.87 -5.92 -1.53
CA ASN A 112 8.94 -5.60 -0.46
C ASN A 112 9.16 -4.22 0.15
N ARG A 113 10.31 -3.56 -0.09
CA ARG A 113 10.58 -2.21 0.43
C ARG A 113 9.41 -1.22 0.29
N PRO A 114 8.70 -1.12 -0.86
CA PRO A 114 7.55 -0.23 -0.97
C PRO A 114 6.40 -0.62 -0.04
N ARG A 115 6.15 -1.93 0.11
CA ARG A 115 5.10 -2.47 0.99
C ARG A 115 5.46 -2.33 2.45
N ALA A 116 6.74 -2.46 2.79
CA ALA A 116 7.27 -2.22 4.11
C ALA A 116 7.13 -0.73 4.50
N ALA A 117 7.49 0.19 3.61
CA ALA A 117 7.30 1.63 3.83
C ALA A 117 5.81 1.98 3.99
N LEU A 118 4.93 1.49 3.12
CA LEU A 118 3.49 1.69 3.27
C LEU A 118 2.96 1.12 4.59
N ALA A 119 3.34 -0.12 4.94
CA ALA A 119 2.90 -0.72 6.19
C ALA A 119 3.43 0.01 7.42
N GLY A 120 4.67 0.48 7.40
CA GLY A 120 5.33 1.13 8.55
C GLY A 120 4.94 2.59 8.75
N ASP A 121 4.85 3.35 7.66
CA ASP A 121 4.80 4.81 7.72
C ASP A 121 3.38 5.37 7.46
N VAL A 122 2.52 4.57 6.82
CA VAL A 122 1.24 5.06 6.29
C VAL A 122 0.05 4.24 6.77
N PHE A 123 0.07 2.92 6.57
CA PHE A 123 -1.10 2.08 6.76
C PHE A 123 -1.22 1.57 8.19
N CYS A 124 -0.19 0.96 8.76
CA CYS A 124 -0.36 0.24 10.02
C CYS A 124 0.09 1.09 11.22
N ASP A 125 -0.76 1.13 12.25
CA ASP A 125 -0.38 1.53 13.61
C ASP A 125 -0.34 0.26 14.47
N GLY A 126 0.85 -0.35 14.55
CA GLY A 126 1.00 -1.71 15.06
C GLY A 126 0.14 -2.70 14.26
N PRO A 127 -0.77 -3.48 14.90
CA PRO A 127 -1.67 -4.40 14.21
C PRO A 127 -2.90 -3.72 13.58
N ALA A 128 -3.15 -2.43 13.88
CA ALA A 128 -4.35 -1.73 13.45
C ALA A 128 -4.17 -1.09 12.06
N PRO A 129 -5.14 -1.25 11.13
CA PRO A 129 -5.18 -0.47 9.90
C PRO A 129 -5.60 0.99 10.18
N PRO A 130 -5.51 1.90 9.20
CA PRO A 130 -6.10 3.24 9.31
C PRO A 130 -7.61 3.13 9.50
N ARG A 131 -8.28 4.15 10.03
CA ARG A 131 -9.75 4.12 10.15
C ARG A 131 -10.45 4.24 8.81
N ASP A 132 -9.89 5.05 7.91
CA ASP A 132 -10.43 5.33 6.60
C ASP A 132 -9.35 5.89 5.66
N ARG A 133 -9.75 6.11 4.40
CA ARG A 133 -8.91 6.73 3.38
C ARG A 133 -8.42 8.14 3.75
N ARG A 134 -9.21 8.93 4.49
CA ARG A 134 -8.81 10.30 4.89
C ARG A 134 -7.64 10.25 5.85
N GLU A 135 -7.64 9.26 6.74
CA GLU A 135 -6.51 9.01 7.63
C GLU A 135 -5.25 8.62 6.86
N VAL A 136 -5.35 7.75 5.85
CA VAL A 136 -4.23 7.43 4.96
C VAL A 136 -3.65 8.70 4.33
N LEU A 137 -4.51 9.56 3.78
CA LEU A 137 -4.06 10.81 3.14
C LEU A 137 -3.29 11.72 4.11
N ARG A 138 -3.79 11.89 5.34
CA ARG A 138 -3.08 12.70 6.35
C ARG A 138 -1.71 12.10 6.72
N ARG A 139 -1.62 10.78 6.83
CA ARG A 139 -0.36 10.10 7.17
C ARG A 139 0.66 10.20 6.03
N LEU A 140 0.21 10.12 4.78
CA LEU A 140 1.06 10.39 3.60
C LEU A 140 1.59 11.81 3.60
N ASP A 141 0.72 12.81 3.76
CA ASP A 141 1.13 14.22 3.79
C ASP A 141 2.15 14.46 4.91
N GLY A 142 1.89 13.95 6.11
CA GLY A 142 2.81 14.06 7.23
C GLY A 142 4.16 13.39 6.96
N ALA A 143 4.17 12.17 6.41
CA ALA A 143 5.41 11.47 6.07
C ALA A 143 6.25 12.27 5.06
N LEU A 144 5.62 12.84 4.04
CA LEU A 144 6.30 13.67 3.05
C LEU A 144 6.85 14.97 3.66
N ASP A 145 6.13 15.60 4.58
CA ASP A 145 6.60 16.80 5.28
C ASP A 145 7.86 16.51 6.12
N PHE A 146 7.94 15.33 6.76
CA PHE A 146 9.15 14.92 7.50
C PHE A 146 10.36 14.70 6.58
N ILE A 147 10.13 14.16 5.38
CA ILE A 147 11.21 13.86 4.42
C ILE A 147 11.65 15.13 3.66
N ASN A 148 10.74 16.06 3.41
CA ASN A 148 11.00 17.33 2.75
C ASN A 148 10.46 18.53 3.56
N PRO A 149 11.15 18.92 4.65
CA PRO A 149 10.67 19.96 5.56
C PRO A 149 10.58 21.35 4.93
N VAL A 150 11.08 21.55 3.71
CA VAL A 150 11.02 22.82 2.97
C VAL A 150 9.68 22.99 2.23
N GLN A 151 9.00 21.91 1.85
CA GLN A 151 7.72 21.95 1.09
C GLN A 151 6.46 21.83 1.96
N GLY A 152 6.58 21.33 3.20
CA GLY A 152 5.46 21.17 4.15
C GLY A 152 5.01 22.46 4.85
N ARG A 153 5.64 23.61 4.55
CA ARG A 153 5.22 24.90 5.09
C ARG A 153 4.00 25.39 4.28
N ARG A 154 2.80 24.93 4.63
CA ARG A 154 1.57 25.62 4.19
C ARG A 154 1.66 27.09 4.65
N PRO A 155 1.27 28.06 3.82
CA PRO A 155 1.25 29.47 4.20
C PRO A 155 0.31 29.71 5.40
#